data_AF-A0A9E3KBS7-F1
#
_entry.id   AF-A0A9E3KBS7-F1
#
_cell.length_a   1.000
_cell.length_b   1.000
_cell.length_c   1.000
_cell.angle_alpha   90.00
_cell.angle_beta   90.00
_cell.angle_gamma   90.00
#
_symmetry.space_group_name_H-M   'P 1'
#
loop_
_entity.id
_entity.type
_entity.pdbx_description
1 polymer ?
#
loop_
_entity_poly.entity_id
_entity_poly.type
_entity_poly.pdbx_seq_one_letter_code
_entity_poly.pdbx_strand_id
1 'polypeptide(L)'
;MSKPSIFWWQKYGTLAQMAQAAVALLGFVAILFQINEIRFSNRATSARQAFLGYTDLAIKNPKFSAPDYDAIKASDRSQQAQYESFVSYFLYACEEATAAFADKHEWTASCDYDLRPHLPFLCEKSQAEPAYLYTFGAGTQRWVKASLKTASVTQPDCKLGKT
;
A
#
# COMPACT_ATOMS: atom_id res chain seq x y z
N MET A 1 -37.24 55.26 42.44
CA MET A 1 -36.23 54.26 42.06
C MET A 1 -36.75 53.50 40.84
N SER A 2 -36.26 53.84 39.64
CA SER A 2 -36.71 53.21 38.38
C SER A 2 -35.85 51.99 38.08
N LYS A 3 -36.47 50.80 37.93
CA LYS A 3 -35.76 49.57 37.59
C LYS A 3 -35.13 49.70 36.18
N PRO A 4 -33.87 49.31 35.96
CA PRO A 4 -33.30 49.31 34.62
C PRO A 4 -34.03 48.29 33.76
N SER A 5 -34.64 48.75 32.67
CA SER A 5 -35.21 47.89 31.63
C SER A 5 -34.06 47.20 30.89
N ILE A 6 -33.92 45.88 31.04
CA ILE A 6 -32.97 45.09 30.26
C ILE A 6 -33.37 45.22 28.78
N PHE A 7 -32.53 45.88 27.97
CA PHE A 7 -32.77 46.04 26.54
C PHE A 7 -32.76 44.67 25.86
N TRP A 8 -33.71 44.42 24.96
CA TRP A 8 -33.90 43.14 24.25
C TRP A 8 -32.59 42.60 23.67
N TRP A 9 -31.78 43.44 23.01
CA TRP A 9 -30.46 43.09 22.46
C TRP A 9 -29.44 42.54 23.47
N GLN A 10 -29.48 42.99 24.74
CA GLN A 10 -28.62 42.44 25.80
C GLN A 10 -29.01 41.00 26.18
N LYS A 11 -30.27 40.59 25.95
CA LYS A 11 -30.70 39.19 26.13
C LYS A 11 -30.22 38.26 25.01
N TYR A 12 -30.02 38.78 23.79
CA TYR A 12 -29.58 37.96 22.65
C TYR A 12 -28.07 37.99 22.41
N GLY A 13 -27.33 38.90 23.05
CA GLY A 13 -25.88 38.99 22.90
C GLY A 13 -25.14 37.72 23.32
N THR A 14 -25.52 37.12 24.47
CA THR A 14 -24.96 35.83 24.93
C THR A 14 -25.35 34.67 24.01
N LEU A 15 -26.60 34.67 23.52
CA LEU A 15 -27.10 33.70 22.53
C LEU A 15 -26.33 33.77 21.21
N ALA A 16 -25.99 34.98 20.74
CA ALA A 16 -25.18 35.18 19.55
C ALA A 16 -23.74 34.67 19.73
N GLN A 17 -23.13 34.91 20.90
CA GLN A 17 -21.80 34.38 21.22
C GLN A 17 -21.80 32.84 21.30
N MET A 18 -22.83 32.24 21.92
CA MET A 18 -23.00 30.79 21.95
C MET A 18 -23.23 30.22 20.55
N ALA A 19 -24.02 30.88 19.71
CA ALA A 19 -24.24 30.48 18.32
C ALA A 19 -22.94 30.55 17.51
N GLN A 20 -22.15 31.62 17.64
CA GLN A 20 -20.86 31.75 16.97
C GLN A 20 -19.88 30.65 17.43
N ALA A 21 -19.82 30.37 18.74
CA ALA A 21 -18.99 29.29 19.27
C ALA A 21 -19.42 27.91 18.72
N ALA A 22 -20.74 27.65 18.63
CA ALA A 22 -21.27 26.43 18.05
C ALA A 22 -20.93 26.29 16.56
N VAL A 23 -21.10 27.37 15.77
CA VAL A 23 -20.73 27.39 14.34
C VAL A 23 -19.23 27.15 14.16
N ALA A 24 -18.38 27.77 15.00
CA ALA A 24 -16.94 27.54 14.96
C ALA A 24 -16.59 26.07 15.24
N LEU A 25 -17.22 25.44 16.25
CA LEU A 25 -17.01 24.03 16.56
C LEU A 25 -17.44 23.11 15.41
N LEU A 26 -18.60 23.38 14.80
CA LEU A 26 -19.06 22.63 13.62
C LEU A 26 -18.09 22.79 12.44
N GLY A 27 -17.55 24.00 12.24
CA GLY A 27 -16.51 24.26 11.25
C GLY A 27 -15.26 23.40 11.47
N PHE A 28 -14.77 23.30 12.71
CA PHE A 28 -13.64 22.43 13.04
C PHE A 28 -13.93 20.96 12.78
N VAL A 29 -15.12 20.47 13.14
CA VAL A 29 -15.53 19.08 12.87
C VAL A 29 -15.57 18.82 11.36
N ALA A 30 -16.13 19.74 10.56
CA ALA A 30 -16.15 19.61 9.10
C ALA A 30 -14.73 19.55 8.50
N ILE A 31 -13.79 20.35 9.01
CA ILE A 31 -12.37 20.30 8.61
C ILE A 31 -11.75 18.94 8.93
N LEU A 32 -12.04 18.35 10.09
CA LEU A 32 -11.51 17.02 10.44
C LEU A 32 -12.00 15.94 9.48
N PHE A 33 -13.28 15.98 9.09
CA PHE A 33 -13.82 15.08 8.07
C PHE A 33 -13.13 15.28 6.71
N GLN A 34 -12.92 16.54 6.29
CA GLN A 34 -12.22 16.83 5.03
C GLN A 34 -10.78 16.32 5.04
N ILE A 35 -10.04 16.53 6.14
CA ILE A 35 -8.66 16.04 6.27
C ILE A 35 -8.62 14.52 6.15
N ASN A 36 -9.57 13.83 6.76
CA ASN A 36 -9.66 12.38 6.68
C ASN A 36 -9.89 11.93 5.22
N GLU A 37 -10.85 12.53 4.52
CA GLU A 37 -11.14 12.22 3.12
C GLU A 37 -9.94 12.49 2.20
N ILE A 38 -9.25 13.62 2.40
CA ILE A 38 -8.03 13.97 1.65
C ILE A 38 -6.95 12.92 1.87
N ARG A 39 -6.77 12.42 3.11
CA ARG A 39 -5.79 11.37 3.39
C ARG A 39 -6.13 10.06 2.67
N PHE A 40 -7.40 9.67 2.64
CA PHE A 40 -7.84 8.49 1.90
C PHE A 40 -7.61 8.65 0.39
N SER A 41 -8.03 9.78 -0.18
CA SER A 41 -7.85 10.08 -1.61
C SER A 41 -6.37 10.14 -2.01
N ASN A 42 -5.52 10.76 -1.20
CA ASN A 42 -4.09 10.85 -1.44
C ASN A 42 -3.42 9.47 -1.39
N ARG A 43 -3.79 8.60 -0.43
CA ARG A 43 -3.29 7.22 -0.36
C ARG A 43 -3.68 6.41 -1.60
N ALA A 44 -4.96 6.47 -2.00
CA ALA A 44 -5.44 5.81 -3.21
C ALA A 44 -4.73 6.29 -4.47
N THR A 45 -4.46 7.61 -4.58
CA THR A 45 -3.73 8.18 -5.71
C THR A 45 -2.26 7.74 -5.73
N SER A 46 -1.58 7.81 -4.59
CA SER A 46 -0.20 7.34 -4.44
C SER A 46 -0.05 5.86 -4.78
N ALA A 47 -0.96 5.02 -4.29
CA ALA A 47 -0.97 3.58 -4.56
C ALA A 47 -1.15 3.27 -6.06
N ARG A 48 -2.06 3.98 -6.74
CA ARG A 48 -2.21 3.84 -8.21
C ARG A 48 -0.95 4.27 -8.95
N GLN A 49 -0.30 5.34 -8.52
CA GLN A 49 0.94 5.81 -9.15
C GLN A 49 2.07 4.79 -8.98
N ALA A 50 2.24 4.22 -7.78
CA ALA A 50 3.23 3.18 -7.52
C ALA A 50 2.97 1.94 -8.42
N PHE A 51 1.71 1.49 -8.48
CA PHE A 51 1.35 0.34 -9.30
C PHE A 51 1.51 0.61 -10.80
N LEU A 52 1.07 1.76 -11.30
CA LEU A 52 1.29 2.16 -12.71
C LEU A 52 2.78 2.26 -13.04
N GLY A 53 3.59 2.76 -12.10
CA GLY A 53 5.05 2.78 -12.26
C GLY A 53 5.63 1.37 -12.35
N TYR A 54 5.16 0.43 -11.53
CA TYR A 54 5.54 -0.98 -11.66
C TYR A 54 5.10 -1.57 -13.00
N THR A 55 3.86 -1.33 -13.42
CA THR A 55 3.34 -1.83 -14.70
C THR A 55 4.15 -1.31 -15.89
N ASP A 56 4.50 -0.02 -15.89
CA ASP A 56 5.38 0.55 -16.91
C ASP A 56 6.77 -0.09 -16.91
N LEU A 57 7.34 -0.35 -15.72
CA LEU A 57 8.62 -1.06 -15.59
C LEU A 57 8.52 -2.51 -16.11
N ALA A 58 7.42 -3.20 -15.83
CA ALA A 58 7.13 -4.57 -16.28
C ALA A 58 6.97 -4.65 -17.80
N ILE A 59 6.31 -3.66 -18.41
CA ILE A 59 6.18 -3.55 -19.88
C ILE A 59 7.54 -3.30 -20.52
N LYS A 60 8.38 -2.45 -19.93
CA LYS A 60 9.73 -2.14 -20.44
C LYS A 60 10.72 -3.28 -20.25
N ASN A 61 10.48 -4.17 -19.29
CA ASN A 61 11.35 -5.27 -18.94
C ASN A 61 10.60 -6.61 -18.93
N PRO A 62 10.08 -7.09 -20.08
CA PRO A 62 9.29 -8.31 -20.15
C PRO A 62 10.06 -9.55 -19.66
N LYS A 63 11.39 -9.55 -19.82
CA LYS A 63 12.29 -10.58 -19.30
C LYS A 63 12.29 -10.72 -17.77
N PHE A 64 11.84 -9.69 -17.05
CA PHE A 64 11.72 -9.73 -15.59
C PHE A 64 10.30 -10.07 -15.18
N SER A 65 9.27 -9.60 -15.90
CA SER A 65 7.87 -9.95 -15.64
C SER A 65 7.56 -11.43 -15.84
N ALA A 66 8.20 -12.07 -16.82
CA ALA A 66 8.17 -13.52 -17.03
C ALA A 66 9.61 -14.07 -16.97
N PRO A 67 10.21 -14.17 -15.78
CA PRO A 67 11.63 -14.42 -15.62
C PRO A 67 11.99 -15.89 -15.88
N ASP A 68 13.04 -16.08 -16.68
CA ASP A 68 13.86 -17.29 -16.59
C ASP A 68 14.84 -17.10 -15.42
N TYR A 69 14.40 -17.51 -14.22
CA TYR A 69 15.16 -17.26 -13.01
C TYR A 69 16.51 -17.96 -13.00
N ASP A 70 16.60 -19.18 -13.56
CA ASP A 70 17.87 -19.93 -13.63
C ASP A 70 18.87 -19.19 -14.53
N ALA A 71 18.42 -18.67 -15.69
CA ALA A 71 19.26 -17.85 -16.55
C ALA A 71 19.68 -16.52 -15.88
N ILE A 72 18.77 -15.85 -15.16
CA ILE A 72 19.09 -14.62 -14.42
C ILE A 72 20.10 -14.91 -13.31
N LYS A 73 19.96 -16.01 -12.58
CA LYS A 73 20.89 -16.41 -11.52
C LYS A 73 22.29 -16.74 -12.06
N ALA A 74 22.38 -17.28 -13.27
CA ALA A 74 23.65 -17.54 -13.95
C ALA A 74 24.26 -16.30 -14.64
N SER A 75 23.51 -15.19 -14.75
CA SER A 75 23.96 -13.96 -15.40
C SER A 75 24.94 -13.15 -14.54
N ASP A 76 25.40 -12.02 -15.07
CA ASP A 76 26.28 -11.13 -14.32
C ASP A 76 25.59 -10.44 -13.13
N ARG A 77 26.38 -9.95 -12.18
CA ARG A 77 25.86 -9.33 -10.95
C ARG A 77 24.94 -8.14 -11.21
N SER A 78 25.14 -7.39 -12.31
CA SER A 78 24.31 -6.23 -12.61
C SER A 78 22.90 -6.66 -13.06
N GLN A 79 22.79 -7.74 -13.82
CA GLN A 79 21.48 -8.27 -14.23
C GLN A 79 20.74 -8.91 -13.05
N GLN A 80 21.45 -9.60 -12.16
CA GLN A 80 20.87 -10.11 -10.91
C GLN A 80 20.33 -8.96 -10.04
N ALA A 81 21.11 -7.89 -9.86
CA ALA A 81 20.71 -6.73 -9.07
C ALA A 81 19.51 -5.97 -9.69
N GLN A 82 19.46 -5.86 -11.02
CA GLN A 82 18.31 -5.29 -11.73
C GLN A 82 17.03 -6.10 -11.48
N TYR A 83 17.12 -7.42 -11.53
CA TYR A 83 15.98 -8.29 -11.24
C TYR A 83 15.54 -8.22 -9.78
N GLU A 84 16.47 -8.21 -8.83
CA GLU A 84 16.15 -8.01 -7.41
C GLU A 84 15.46 -6.66 -7.17
N SER A 85 15.93 -5.59 -7.83
CA SER A 85 15.31 -4.26 -7.74
C SER A 85 13.91 -4.25 -8.35
N PHE A 86 13.72 -4.96 -9.47
CA PHE A 86 12.42 -5.13 -10.11
C PHE A 86 11.42 -5.81 -9.18
N VAL A 87 11.79 -6.96 -8.60
CA VAL A 87 10.92 -7.71 -7.68
C VAL A 87 10.62 -6.88 -6.43
N SER A 88 11.62 -6.15 -5.90
CA SER A 88 11.41 -5.29 -4.74
C SER A 88 10.42 -4.16 -5.05
N TYR A 89 10.54 -3.52 -6.21
CA TYR A 89 9.60 -2.47 -6.62
C TYR A 89 8.18 -3.00 -6.84
N PHE A 90 8.06 -4.21 -7.42
CA PHE A 90 6.79 -4.93 -7.52
C PHE A 90 6.15 -5.16 -6.13
N LEU A 91 6.92 -5.68 -5.16
CA LEU A 91 6.42 -5.94 -3.81
C LEU A 91 5.96 -4.63 -3.12
N TYR A 92 6.72 -3.54 -3.25
CA TYR A 92 6.30 -2.23 -2.72
C TYR A 92 5.02 -1.71 -3.40
N ALA A 93 4.92 -1.83 -4.72
CA ALA A 93 3.72 -1.41 -5.44
C ALA A 93 2.48 -2.20 -4.99
N CYS A 94 2.63 -3.51 -4.79
CA CYS A 94 1.57 -4.38 -4.27
C CYS A 94 1.23 -4.10 -2.81
N GLU A 95 2.20 -3.77 -1.97
CA GLU A 95 1.96 -3.35 -0.58
C GLU A 95 1.08 -2.09 -0.54
N GLU A 96 1.45 -1.06 -1.30
CA GLU A 96 0.69 0.19 -1.36
C GLU A 96 -0.71 -0.03 -1.94
N ALA A 97 -0.82 -0.79 -3.03
CA ALA A 97 -2.10 -1.07 -3.68
C ALA A 97 -3.06 -1.86 -2.77
N THR A 98 -2.60 -2.96 -2.17
CA THR A 98 -3.44 -3.78 -1.30
C THR A 98 -3.80 -3.07 0.01
N ALA A 99 -2.93 -2.20 0.52
CA ALA A 99 -3.23 -1.38 1.69
C ALA A 99 -4.25 -0.27 1.38
N ALA A 100 -4.17 0.38 0.22
CA ALA A 100 -5.08 1.45 -0.17
C ALA A 100 -6.45 0.95 -0.65
N PHE A 101 -6.51 -0.26 -1.20
CA PHE A 101 -7.71 -0.86 -1.81
C PHE A 101 -8.11 -2.19 -1.14
N ALA A 102 -8.02 -2.26 0.18
CA ALA A 102 -8.26 -3.49 0.94
C ALA A 102 -9.66 -4.11 0.74
N ASP A 103 -10.66 -3.32 0.32
CA ASP A 103 -12.02 -3.77 0.01
C ASP A 103 -12.19 -4.29 -1.44
N LYS A 104 -11.14 -4.19 -2.26
CA LYS A 104 -11.14 -4.54 -3.69
C LYS A 104 -10.26 -5.76 -3.95
N HIS A 105 -10.92 -6.91 -4.04
CA HIS A 105 -10.25 -8.20 -4.29
C HIS A 105 -9.42 -8.23 -5.57
N GLU A 106 -9.75 -7.42 -6.57
CA GLU A 106 -9.08 -7.38 -7.86
C GLU A 106 -7.60 -6.99 -7.73
N TRP A 107 -7.26 -6.08 -6.81
CA TRP A 107 -5.88 -5.66 -6.58
C TRP A 107 -5.04 -6.78 -5.98
N THR A 108 -5.61 -7.52 -5.03
CA THR A 108 -4.93 -8.68 -4.45
C THR A 108 -4.74 -9.76 -5.51
N ALA A 109 -5.77 -10.03 -6.32
CA ALA A 109 -5.70 -11.00 -7.41
C ALA A 109 -4.65 -10.64 -8.46
N SER A 110 -4.51 -9.37 -8.84
CA SER A 110 -3.45 -8.91 -9.74
C SER A 110 -2.06 -9.13 -9.15
N CYS A 111 -1.87 -8.78 -7.88
CA CYS A 111 -0.61 -9.04 -7.17
C CYS A 111 -0.30 -10.53 -7.05
N ASP A 112 -1.29 -11.38 -6.75
CA ASP A 112 -1.11 -12.83 -6.67
C ASP A 112 -0.68 -13.43 -8.02
N TYR A 113 -1.28 -12.95 -9.11
CA TYR A 113 -0.96 -13.39 -10.47
C TYR A 113 0.49 -13.06 -10.83
N ASP A 114 0.90 -11.81 -10.62
CA ASP A 114 2.25 -11.33 -10.94
C ASP A 114 3.31 -11.84 -9.97
N LEU A 115 2.96 -12.20 -8.73
CA LEU A 115 3.92 -12.73 -7.74
C LEU A 115 4.42 -14.13 -8.13
N ARG A 116 3.57 -14.94 -8.76
CA ARG A 116 3.82 -16.37 -8.98
C ARG A 116 5.17 -16.67 -9.66
N PRO A 117 5.57 -15.99 -10.75
CA PRO A 117 6.85 -16.24 -11.42
C PRO A 117 8.08 -15.88 -10.55
N HIS A 118 7.90 -15.03 -9.54
CA HIS A 118 8.97 -14.54 -8.67
C HIS A 118 9.17 -15.38 -7.40
N LEU A 119 8.25 -16.31 -7.11
CA LEU A 119 8.33 -17.14 -5.90
C LEU A 119 9.64 -17.94 -5.77
N PRO A 120 10.23 -18.52 -6.83
CA PRO A 120 11.54 -19.18 -6.71
C PRO A 120 12.64 -18.25 -6.19
N PHE A 121 12.73 -17.05 -6.76
CA PHE A 121 13.66 -16.01 -6.30
C PHE A 121 13.40 -15.63 -4.85
N LEU A 122 12.15 -15.39 -4.48
CA LEU A 122 11.80 -15.00 -3.11
C LEU A 122 12.10 -16.11 -2.10
N CYS A 123 11.93 -17.38 -2.48
CA CYS A 123 12.28 -18.53 -1.65
C CYS A 123 13.79 -18.58 -1.38
N GLU A 124 14.61 -18.50 -2.42
CA GLU A 124 16.07 -18.52 -2.27
C GLU A 124 16.59 -17.28 -1.54
N LYS A 125 16.12 -16.08 -1.92
CA LYS A 125 16.54 -14.81 -1.31
C LYS A 125 16.19 -14.76 0.17
N SER A 126 14.99 -15.21 0.55
CA SER A 126 14.58 -15.23 1.97
C SER A 126 15.37 -16.23 2.81
N GLN A 127 15.93 -17.27 2.19
CA GLN A 127 16.81 -18.23 2.85
C GLN A 127 18.22 -17.67 3.01
N ALA A 128 18.79 -17.13 1.93
CA ALA A 128 20.14 -16.56 1.94
C ALA A 128 20.21 -15.30 2.81
N GLU A 129 19.16 -14.48 2.74
CA GLU A 129 19.07 -13.18 3.38
C GLU A 129 17.69 -12.99 4.04
N PRO A 130 17.47 -13.56 5.23
CA PRO A 130 16.17 -13.45 5.93
C PRO A 130 15.72 -12.00 6.16
N ALA A 131 16.67 -11.06 6.22
CA ALA A 131 16.42 -9.63 6.36
C ALA A 131 15.71 -9.01 5.14
N TYR A 132 15.78 -9.63 3.96
CA TYR A 132 15.18 -9.10 2.73
C TYR A 132 13.67 -8.86 2.90
N LEU A 133 12.93 -9.87 3.36
CA LEU A 133 11.47 -9.71 3.59
C LEU A 133 11.15 -8.76 4.74
N TYR A 134 12.05 -8.56 5.71
CA TYR A 134 11.84 -7.62 6.81
C TYR A 134 11.90 -6.15 6.39
N THR A 135 12.33 -5.86 5.15
CA THR A 135 12.24 -4.51 4.59
C THR A 135 10.82 -4.10 4.18
N PHE A 136 9.90 -5.06 4.06
CA PHE A 136 8.50 -4.83 3.70
C PHE A 136 7.57 -4.83 4.92
N GLY A 137 6.37 -4.26 4.77
CA GLY A 137 5.34 -4.28 5.80
C GLY A 137 4.90 -5.69 6.19
N ALA A 138 4.38 -5.83 7.41
CA ALA A 138 3.96 -7.14 7.94
C ALA A 138 2.86 -7.82 7.09
N GLY A 139 2.04 -7.04 6.38
CA GLY A 139 1.05 -7.55 5.42
C GLY A 139 1.72 -8.30 4.27
N THR A 140 2.65 -7.64 3.58
CA THR A 140 3.45 -8.18 2.47
C THR A 140 4.25 -9.40 2.90
N GLN A 141 4.87 -9.36 4.08
CA GLN A 141 5.59 -10.51 4.62
C GLN A 141 4.70 -11.75 4.78
N ARG A 142 3.49 -11.58 5.34
CA ARG A 142 2.53 -12.67 5.50
C ARG A 142 2.02 -13.16 4.15
N TRP A 143 1.74 -12.24 3.24
CA TRP A 143 1.29 -12.53 1.88
C TRP A 143 2.31 -13.37 1.12
N VAL A 144 3.58 -12.94 1.02
CA VAL A 144 4.64 -13.70 0.35
C VAL A 144 4.82 -15.09 0.96
N LYS A 145 4.84 -15.20 2.31
CA LYS A 145 4.94 -16.49 3.01
C LYS A 145 3.75 -17.41 2.71
N ALA A 146 2.54 -16.87 2.65
CA ALA A 146 1.35 -17.62 2.28
C ALA A 146 1.42 -18.09 0.82
N SER A 147 1.85 -17.23 -0.10
CA SER A 147 1.97 -17.55 -1.52
C SER A 147 3.04 -18.63 -1.80
N LEU A 148 4.18 -18.58 -1.11
CA LEU A 148 5.20 -19.66 -1.15
C LEU A 148 4.61 -21.00 -0.73
N LYS A 149 3.84 -21.03 0.37
CA LYS A 149 3.17 -22.24 0.86
C LYS A 149 2.12 -22.74 -0.13
N THR A 150 1.28 -21.85 -0.64
CA THR A 150 0.19 -22.21 -1.59
C THR A 150 0.75 -22.76 -2.90
N ALA A 151 1.81 -22.17 -3.44
CA ALA A 151 2.45 -22.64 -4.66
C ALA A 151 3.34 -23.88 -4.44
N SER A 152 3.38 -24.43 -3.22
CA SER A 152 4.28 -25.52 -2.81
C SER A 152 5.75 -25.22 -3.15
N VAL A 153 6.14 -23.95 -3.13
CA VAL A 153 7.52 -23.50 -3.29
C VAL A 153 8.16 -23.60 -1.91
N THR A 154 8.60 -24.82 -1.59
CA THR A 154 9.24 -25.12 -0.32
C THR A 154 10.69 -25.52 -0.51
N GLN A 155 11.45 -25.34 0.57
CA GLN A 155 12.81 -25.84 0.71
C GLN A 155 12.87 -27.35 0.45
N PRO A 156 14.01 -27.88 -0.06
CA PRO A 156 15.26 -27.18 -0.41
C PRO A 156 15.33 -26.64 -1.86
N ASP A 157 14.41 -27.06 -2.73
CA ASP A 157 14.57 -26.84 -4.17
C ASP A 157 14.01 -25.50 -4.65
N CYS A 158 13.16 -24.84 -3.85
CA CYS A 158 12.55 -23.54 -4.17
C CYS A 158 11.91 -23.47 -5.58
N LYS A 159 11.44 -24.59 -6.11
CA LYS A 159 10.75 -24.68 -7.40
C LYS A 159 9.25 -24.58 -7.22
N LEU A 160 8.56 -24.02 -8.22
CA LEU A 160 7.10 -24.06 -8.28
C LEU A 160 6.64 -25.52 -8.23
N GLY A 161 5.74 -25.83 -7.30
CA GLY A 161 5.04 -27.11 -7.31
C GLY A 161 4.30 -27.28 -8.62
N LYS A 162 4.21 -28.52 -9.12
CA LYS A 162 3.34 -28.84 -10.25
C LYS A 162 1.91 -28.52 -9.83
N THR A 163 1.34 -27.43 -10.35
CA THR A 163 -0.11 -27.20 -10.32
C THR A 163 -0.81 -28.19 -11.23
#